data_AF-A0A953ULG7-F1
#
_entry.id   AF-A0A953ULG7-F1
#
_cell.length_a   1.000
_cell.length_b   1.000
_cell.length_c   1.000
_cell.angle_alpha   90.00
_cell.angle_beta   90.00
_cell.angle_gamma   90.00
#
_symmetry.space_group_name_H-M   'P 1'
#
loop_
_entity.id
_entity.type
_entity.pdbx_description
1 polymer ?
#
loop_
_entity_poly.entity_id
_entity_poly.type
_entity_poly.pdbx_seq_one_letter_code
_entity_poly.pdbx_strand_id
1 'polypeptide(L)'
;MLLELVVENYAVVERLRVHFHSGLNLLTGETGSGKSIVVDALGLLLGGRASADMIRTGEARARVAGIFDVRDHVAIRRLLEPAGLEAEDGELLIEREVLASGKSRAFVGSRPVAVSLLKDLAPNLADIHGQHDQQLLFSPDAQRDILDLFAGHRDLLDHVAAVHHDWRAAAVELEELERSEQEKLRLLDLWSFQRKEIESASLQPEEETELDNERRVLQNVHRLQESAETAYAAVYDGPESALSLTRVAAKRVEELCRIDSSLEGLREHLKSADLSLQEVSYALRDYLSRLEANPGRLEEVETRLAGIDRLKRKYGQSVAEILSFLEEVRRQIASVEDAGERMEKLRKEQKRLSAEFEKLAAELTERRSSASGRLAARVAAELAQLAMERTVFRSGISPAPWSRSGADRVDFLVSPNLGEEPRPLEKVASGGEISRIALALKTCLTEAKSTHIRTLVFDEVDAGVGGSAAEGVGRRLKKLAAANQVLCVTHLPQIASFADHHYRVEKQESKGRTVAVVEELDAAARTVEIGRMLSGQKLTPEALKNAEQLIRMSTVS
;
A
#
# COMPACT_ATOMS: atom_id res chain seq x y z
N MET A 1 -23.84 7.83 -14.30
CA MET A 1 -24.80 7.14 -15.21
C MET A 1 -24.40 7.36 -16.66
N LEU A 2 -24.82 6.49 -17.58
CA LEU A 2 -24.55 6.61 -19.02
C LEU A 2 -25.48 7.67 -19.63
N LEU A 3 -24.93 8.70 -20.25
CA LEU A 3 -25.68 9.76 -20.93
C LEU A 3 -25.84 9.46 -22.42
N GLU A 4 -24.77 8.95 -23.03
CA GLU A 4 -24.71 8.77 -24.47
C GLU A 4 -23.86 7.56 -24.83
N LEU A 5 -24.29 6.81 -25.84
CA LEU A 5 -23.54 5.73 -26.48
C LEU A 5 -23.47 5.97 -27.99
N VAL A 6 -22.25 5.96 -28.53
CA VAL A 6 -21.96 6.05 -29.96
C VAL A 6 -21.25 4.78 -30.39
N VAL A 7 -21.76 4.13 -31.44
CA VAL A 7 -21.20 2.90 -32.00
C VAL A 7 -21.00 3.10 -33.50
N GLU A 8 -19.79 2.87 -33.99
CA GLU A 8 -19.39 3.04 -35.39
C GLU A 8 -18.74 1.75 -35.89
N ASN A 9 -19.20 1.23 -37.03
CA ASN A 9 -18.66 0.06 -37.71
C ASN A 9 -18.50 -1.20 -36.83
N TYR A 10 -19.42 -1.43 -35.90
CA TYR A 10 -19.41 -2.55 -34.97
C TYR A 10 -20.53 -3.54 -35.32
N ALA A 11 -20.17 -4.81 -35.57
CA ALA A 11 -21.07 -5.86 -36.03
C ALA A 11 -21.94 -5.40 -37.22
N VAL A 12 -23.28 -5.36 -37.07
CA VAL A 12 -24.21 -4.92 -38.12
C VAL A 12 -24.56 -3.41 -38.03
N VAL A 13 -23.91 -2.66 -37.15
CA VAL A 13 -24.10 -1.21 -37.00
C VAL A 13 -23.05 -0.45 -37.82
N GLU A 14 -23.51 0.40 -38.73
CA GLU A 14 -22.65 1.38 -39.42
C GLU A 14 -22.39 2.58 -38.52
N ARG A 15 -23.46 3.22 -38.04
CA ARG A 15 -23.40 4.29 -37.05
C ARG A 15 -24.68 4.28 -36.21
N LEU A 16 -24.51 4.33 -34.90
CA LEU A 16 -25.57 4.39 -33.91
C LEU A 16 -25.21 5.45 -32.89
N ARG A 17 -26.19 6.26 -32.50
CA ARG A 17 -26.08 7.27 -31.46
C ARG A 17 -27.35 7.19 -30.62
N VAL A 18 -27.20 6.90 -29.32
CA VAL A 18 -28.33 6.79 -28.39
C VAL A 18 -28.07 7.67 -27.18
N HIS A 19 -29.04 8.51 -26.85
CA HIS A 19 -29.07 9.27 -25.61
C HIS A 19 -29.90 8.47 -24.59
N PHE A 20 -29.34 8.26 -23.41
CA PHE A 20 -30.00 7.55 -22.32
C PHE A 20 -30.34 8.51 -21.18
N HIS A 21 -31.40 8.17 -20.47
CA HIS A 21 -31.95 9.02 -19.41
C HIS A 21 -31.91 8.29 -18.06
N SER A 22 -32.17 9.00 -16.96
CA SER A 22 -32.39 8.35 -15.67
C SER A 22 -33.66 7.48 -15.69
N GLY A 23 -33.80 6.58 -14.72
CA GLY A 23 -34.94 5.67 -14.66
C GLY A 23 -34.80 4.45 -15.59
N LEU A 24 -35.94 3.91 -16.01
CA LEU A 24 -36.02 2.65 -16.74
C LEU A 24 -36.03 2.87 -18.27
N ASN A 25 -34.92 2.51 -18.91
CA ASN A 25 -34.69 2.56 -20.35
C ASN A 25 -34.89 1.16 -20.94
N LEU A 26 -35.93 0.95 -21.76
CA LEU A 26 -36.21 -0.35 -22.38
C LEU A 26 -35.94 -0.34 -23.88
N LEU A 27 -35.24 -1.37 -24.35
CA LEU A 27 -34.93 -1.57 -25.76
C LEU A 27 -35.74 -2.75 -26.30
N THR A 28 -36.64 -2.48 -27.26
CA THR A 28 -37.45 -3.50 -27.96
C THR A 28 -37.08 -3.59 -29.44
N GLY A 29 -37.62 -4.57 -30.14
CA GLY A 29 -37.31 -4.83 -31.56
C GLY A 29 -37.33 -6.32 -31.87
N GLU A 30 -37.13 -6.68 -33.14
CA GLU A 30 -37.13 -8.09 -33.57
C GLU A 30 -35.92 -8.88 -33.05
N THR A 31 -36.02 -10.20 -33.02
CA THR A 31 -34.89 -11.07 -32.62
C THR A 31 -33.73 -10.86 -33.61
N GLY A 32 -32.53 -10.63 -33.09
CA GLY A 32 -31.38 -10.30 -33.91
C GLY A 32 -31.43 -8.91 -34.56
N SER A 33 -32.31 -7.99 -34.14
CA SER A 33 -32.38 -6.61 -34.64
C SER A 33 -31.20 -5.72 -34.22
N GLY A 34 -30.35 -6.20 -33.31
CA GLY A 34 -29.19 -5.47 -32.80
C GLY A 34 -29.33 -4.99 -31.35
N LYS A 35 -30.33 -5.46 -30.60
CA LYS A 35 -30.50 -5.11 -29.18
C LYS A 35 -29.27 -5.50 -28.33
N SER A 36 -28.74 -6.71 -28.53
CA SER A 36 -27.50 -7.17 -27.87
C SER A 36 -26.29 -6.33 -28.25
N ILE A 37 -26.29 -5.65 -29.40
CA ILE A 37 -25.17 -4.79 -29.82
C ILE A 37 -24.98 -3.62 -28.86
N VAL A 38 -26.06 -3.07 -28.30
CA VAL A 38 -25.98 -2.00 -27.30
C VAL A 38 -25.31 -2.51 -26.02
N VAL A 39 -25.69 -3.70 -25.58
CA VAL A 39 -25.13 -4.35 -24.38
C VAL A 39 -23.66 -4.73 -24.61
N ASP A 40 -23.34 -5.34 -25.74
CA ASP A 40 -21.98 -5.74 -26.11
C ASP A 40 -21.05 -4.53 -26.27
N ALA A 41 -21.54 -3.45 -26.90
CA ALA A 41 -20.80 -2.21 -27.04
C ALA A 41 -20.49 -1.59 -25.67
N LEU A 42 -21.45 -1.60 -24.74
CA LEU A 42 -21.20 -1.14 -23.38
C LEU A 42 -20.18 -2.04 -22.66
N GLY A 43 -20.29 -3.37 -22.79
CA GLY A 43 -19.30 -4.31 -22.23
C GLY A 43 -17.89 -4.04 -22.74
N LEU A 44 -17.75 -3.70 -24.03
CA LEU A 44 -16.48 -3.32 -24.62
C LEU A 44 -15.90 -2.02 -24.03
N LEU A 45 -16.74 -1.01 -23.73
CA LEU A 45 -16.33 0.22 -23.03
C LEU A 45 -15.87 -0.04 -21.60
N LEU A 46 -16.43 -1.05 -20.93
CA LEU A 46 -16.09 -1.44 -19.57
C LEU A 46 -14.85 -2.35 -19.47
N GLY A 47 -14.09 -2.50 -20.57
CA GLY A 47 -12.85 -3.28 -20.58
C GLY A 47 -13.02 -4.76 -20.95
N GLY A 48 -14.18 -5.11 -21.52
CA GLY A 48 -14.45 -6.42 -22.13
C GLY A 48 -13.47 -6.79 -23.25
N ARG A 49 -13.50 -8.05 -23.67
CA ARG A 49 -12.60 -8.57 -24.71
C ARG A 49 -12.98 -8.01 -26.08
N ALA A 50 -11.99 -7.47 -26.79
CA ALA A 50 -12.14 -7.04 -28.18
C ALA A 50 -11.77 -8.20 -29.13
N SER A 51 -12.58 -8.44 -30.17
CA SER A 51 -12.26 -9.33 -31.28
C SER A 51 -12.36 -8.59 -32.61
N ALA A 52 -11.55 -8.97 -33.60
CA ALA A 52 -11.69 -8.50 -34.97
C ALA A 52 -13.04 -8.92 -35.60
N ASP A 53 -13.65 -10.01 -35.11
CA ASP A 53 -14.98 -10.47 -35.56
C ASP A 53 -16.11 -9.48 -35.22
N MET A 54 -15.86 -8.58 -34.26
CA MET A 54 -16.80 -7.53 -33.90
C MET A 54 -16.78 -6.36 -34.89
N ILE A 55 -15.85 -6.33 -35.85
CA ILE A 55 -15.75 -5.25 -36.85
C ILE A 55 -16.73 -5.54 -37.98
N ARG A 56 -17.48 -4.51 -38.39
CA ARG A 56 -18.41 -4.59 -39.53
C ARG A 56 -17.65 -5.04 -40.78
N THR A 57 -18.24 -5.99 -41.52
CA THR A 57 -17.60 -6.55 -42.72
C THR A 57 -17.27 -5.47 -43.76
N GLY A 58 -16.01 -5.43 -44.18
CA GLY A 58 -15.48 -4.46 -45.14
C GLY A 58 -14.91 -3.18 -44.51
N GLU A 59 -14.99 -3.03 -43.19
CA GLU A 59 -14.43 -1.89 -42.47
C GLU A 59 -13.06 -2.22 -41.86
N ALA A 60 -12.18 -1.23 -41.79
CA ALA A 60 -10.82 -1.41 -41.24
C ALA A 60 -10.78 -1.34 -39.70
N ARG A 61 -11.81 -0.72 -39.09
CA ARG A 61 -11.90 -0.48 -37.65
C ARG A 61 -13.34 -0.36 -37.18
N ALA A 62 -13.58 -0.68 -35.91
CA ALA A 62 -14.79 -0.38 -35.16
C ALA A 62 -14.46 0.60 -34.02
N ARG A 63 -15.37 1.52 -33.71
CA ARG A 63 -15.25 2.47 -32.60
C ARG A 63 -16.51 2.47 -31.75
N VAL A 64 -16.34 2.40 -30.45
CA VAL A 64 -17.40 2.59 -29.47
C VAL A 64 -16.99 3.71 -28.54
N ALA A 65 -17.88 4.67 -28.30
CA ALA A 65 -17.67 5.77 -27.37
C ALA A 65 -18.88 5.91 -26.45
N GLY A 66 -18.65 6.22 -25.18
CA GLY A 66 -19.71 6.47 -24.21
C GLY A 66 -19.37 7.65 -23.31
N ILE A 67 -20.38 8.46 -23.00
CA ILE A 67 -20.28 9.58 -22.06
C ILE A 67 -20.97 9.19 -20.77
N PHE A 68 -20.24 9.24 -19.67
CA PHE A 68 -20.77 8.94 -18.34
C PHE A 68 -20.78 10.20 -17.48
N ASP A 69 -21.92 10.48 -16.86
CA ASP A 69 -22.00 11.41 -15.75
C ASP A 69 -21.36 10.78 -14.51
N VAL A 70 -20.27 11.39 -14.06
CA VAL A 70 -19.45 10.98 -12.91
C VAL A 70 -19.34 12.10 -11.87
N ARG A 71 -20.28 13.06 -11.88
CA ARG A 71 -20.34 14.15 -10.91
C ARG A 71 -20.26 13.59 -9.49
N ASP A 72 -19.37 14.18 -8.70
CA ASP A 72 -19.11 13.86 -7.29
C ASP A 72 -18.70 12.42 -6.97
N HIS A 73 -18.22 11.65 -7.97
CA HIS A 73 -17.78 10.28 -7.75
C HIS A 73 -16.30 10.18 -7.32
N VAL A 74 -16.04 10.33 -6.01
CA VAL A 74 -14.67 10.34 -5.42
C VAL A 74 -13.84 9.12 -5.83
N ALA A 75 -14.43 7.93 -5.90
CA ALA A 75 -13.69 6.71 -6.28
C ALA A 75 -13.18 6.76 -7.73
N ILE A 76 -13.92 7.38 -8.64
CA ILE A 76 -13.50 7.54 -10.04
C ILE A 76 -12.37 8.57 -10.10
N ARG A 77 -12.49 9.70 -9.39
CA ARG A 77 -11.41 10.71 -9.31
C ARG A 77 -10.09 10.11 -8.85
N ARG A 78 -10.11 9.30 -7.78
CA ARG A 78 -8.91 8.60 -7.27
C ARG A 78 -8.28 7.62 -8.26
N LEU A 79 -9.06 7.03 -9.17
CA LEU A 79 -8.54 6.15 -10.22
C LEU A 79 -7.96 6.95 -11.41
N LEU A 80 -8.48 8.14 -11.67
CA LEU A 80 -8.04 9.01 -12.76
C LEU A 80 -6.78 9.84 -12.41
N GLU A 81 -6.67 10.32 -11.16
CA GLU A 81 -5.56 11.16 -10.67
C GLU A 81 -4.16 10.58 -10.95
N PRO A 82 -3.84 9.31 -10.63
CA PRO A 82 -2.53 8.73 -10.90
C PRO A 82 -2.20 8.61 -12.39
N ALA A 83 -3.23 8.52 -13.24
CA ALA A 83 -3.09 8.51 -14.69
C ALA A 83 -3.01 9.94 -15.29
N GLY A 84 -3.12 10.97 -14.45
CA GLY A 84 -3.17 12.38 -14.84
C GLY A 84 -4.41 12.71 -15.67
N LEU A 85 -5.52 12.01 -15.48
CA LEU A 85 -6.78 12.20 -16.20
C LEU A 85 -7.77 12.97 -15.32
N GLU A 86 -8.65 13.75 -15.95
CA GLU A 86 -9.70 14.51 -15.26
C GLU A 86 -11.03 14.33 -16.02
N ALA A 87 -12.15 14.45 -15.29
CA ALA A 87 -13.48 14.51 -15.90
C ALA A 87 -13.80 15.97 -16.24
N GLU A 88 -14.25 16.23 -17.46
CA GLU A 88 -14.60 17.57 -17.95
C GLU A 88 -16.05 17.86 -17.59
N ASP A 89 -16.32 18.95 -16.86
CA ASP A 89 -17.68 19.32 -16.39
C ASP A 89 -18.44 18.21 -15.65
N GLY A 90 -17.70 17.25 -15.07
CA GLY A 90 -18.28 16.09 -14.39
C GLY A 90 -18.71 14.95 -15.31
N GLU A 91 -18.37 15.03 -16.60
CA GLU A 91 -18.56 13.98 -17.59
C GLU A 91 -17.25 13.28 -17.92
N LEU A 92 -17.33 11.97 -18.16
CA LEU A 92 -16.20 11.13 -18.54
C LEU A 92 -16.47 10.48 -19.89
N LEU A 93 -15.71 10.89 -20.89
CA LEU A 93 -15.69 10.25 -22.21
C LEU A 93 -14.79 9.00 -22.16
N ILE A 94 -15.35 7.85 -22.50
CA ILE A 94 -14.62 6.59 -22.64
C ILE A 94 -14.78 6.10 -24.07
N GLU A 95 -13.68 5.73 -24.72
CA GLU A 95 -13.70 5.20 -26.08
C GLU A 95 -12.88 3.92 -26.22
N ARG A 96 -13.35 3.03 -27.07
CA ARG A 96 -12.67 1.81 -27.47
C ARG A 96 -12.61 1.72 -29.00
N GLU A 97 -11.42 1.53 -29.54
CA GLU A 97 -11.20 1.29 -30.97
C GLU A 97 -10.66 -0.12 -31.15
N VAL A 98 -11.24 -0.88 -32.08
CA VAL A 98 -10.80 -2.23 -32.46
C VAL A 98 -10.37 -2.20 -33.93
N LEU A 99 -9.14 -2.64 -34.20
CA LEU A 99 -8.56 -2.64 -35.53
C LEU A 99 -8.64 -4.04 -36.15
N ALA A 100 -8.74 -4.13 -37.48
CA ALA A 100 -8.75 -5.41 -38.20
C ALA A 100 -7.50 -6.27 -37.96
N SER A 101 -6.40 -5.67 -37.48
CA SER A 101 -5.19 -6.39 -37.05
C SER A 101 -5.36 -7.16 -35.72
N GLY A 102 -6.51 -7.07 -35.06
CA GLY A 102 -6.78 -7.65 -33.74
C GLY A 102 -6.29 -6.79 -32.58
N LYS A 103 -5.57 -5.70 -32.83
CA LYS A 103 -5.17 -4.74 -31.79
C LYS A 103 -6.38 -3.88 -31.37
N SER A 104 -6.47 -3.59 -30.06
CA SER A 104 -7.47 -2.66 -29.52
C SER A 104 -6.80 -1.49 -28.79
N ARG A 105 -7.42 -0.32 -28.85
CA ARG A 105 -6.99 0.90 -28.17
C ARG A 105 -8.11 1.39 -27.25
N ALA A 106 -7.73 1.91 -26.09
CA ALA A 106 -8.67 2.49 -25.13
C ALA A 106 -8.30 3.96 -24.93
N PHE A 107 -9.31 4.80 -24.79
CA PHE A 107 -9.15 6.21 -24.51
C PHE A 107 -10.09 6.62 -23.38
N VAL A 108 -9.62 7.52 -22.51
CA VAL A 108 -10.41 8.17 -21.47
C VAL A 108 -10.08 9.66 -21.53
N GLY A 109 -11.11 10.52 -21.64
CA GLY A 109 -10.91 11.96 -21.81
C GLY A 109 -10.02 12.29 -23.03
N SER A 110 -10.23 11.58 -24.15
CA SER A 110 -9.43 11.71 -25.37
C SER A 110 -7.94 11.34 -25.25
N ARG A 111 -7.50 10.70 -24.15
CA ARG A 111 -6.11 10.28 -23.93
C ARG A 111 -5.98 8.76 -23.95
N PRO A 112 -4.92 8.19 -24.56
CA PRO A 112 -4.74 6.74 -24.63
C PRO A 112 -4.44 6.15 -23.24
N VAL A 113 -5.12 5.06 -22.89
CA VAL A 113 -4.97 4.37 -21.60
C VAL A 113 -4.84 2.86 -21.76
N ALA A 114 -4.37 2.19 -20.70
CA ALA A 114 -4.40 0.75 -20.62
C ALA A 114 -5.83 0.23 -20.39
N VAL A 115 -6.13 -0.96 -20.92
CA VAL A 115 -7.44 -1.64 -20.74
C VAL A 115 -7.72 -1.96 -19.27
N SER A 116 -6.67 -2.18 -18.47
CA SER A 116 -6.79 -2.38 -17.03
C SER A 116 -7.50 -1.22 -16.35
N LEU A 117 -7.20 0.03 -16.74
CA LEU A 117 -7.87 1.20 -16.17
C LEU A 117 -9.38 1.19 -16.45
N LEU A 118 -9.80 0.75 -17.65
CA LEU A 118 -11.23 0.60 -17.95
C LEU A 118 -11.89 -0.44 -17.06
N LYS A 119 -11.20 -1.57 -16.79
CA LYS A 119 -11.68 -2.61 -15.87
C LYS A 119 -11.76 -2.12 -14.43
N ASP A 120 -10.86 -1.24 -14.01
CA ASP A 120 -10.87 -0.65 -12.67
C ASP A 120 -12.00 0.40 -12.53
N LEU A 121 -12.30 1.13 -13.60
CA LEU A 121 -13.41 2.09 -13.66
C LEU A 121 -14.78 1.41 -13.75
N ALA A 122 -14.87 0.26 -14.44
CA ALA A 122 -16.13 -0.38 -14.77
C ALA A 122 -17.09 -0.61 -13.58
N PRO A 123 -16.66 -1.16 -12.42
CA PRO A 123 -17.54 -1.39 -11.27
C PRO A 123 -18.20 -0.13 -10.70
N ASN A 124 -17.66 1.05 -11.01
CA ASN A 124 -18.18 2.34 -10.58
C ASN A 124 -19.12 2.98 -11.62
N LEU A 125 -19.03 2.56 -12.88
CA LEU A 125 -19.77 3.15 -14.00
C LEU A 125 -21.04 2.36 -14.31
N ALA A 126 -20.89 1.06 -14.56
CA ALA A 126 -22.00 0.21 -14.96
C ALA A 126 -21.81 -1.26 -14.55
N ASP A 127 -22.91 -1.95 -14.32
CA ASP A 127 -22.96 -3.39 -14.01
C ASP A 127 -23.84 -4.08 -15.07
N ILE A 128 -23.27 -5.06 -15.80
CA ILE A 128 -23.95 -5.75 -16.89
C ILE A 128 -24.32 -7.17 -16.47
N HIS A 129 -25.60 -7.50 -16.59
CA HIS A 129 -26.16 -8.80 -16.28
C HIS A 129 -26.70 -9.43 -17.58
N GLY A 130 -25.91 -10.32 -18.20
CA GLY A 130 -26.23 -10.96 -19.49
C GLY A 130 -25.24 -12.06 -19.87
N GLN A 131 -25.35 -12.65 -21.07
CA GLN A 131 -24.58 -13.84 -21.50
C GLN A 131 -23.04 -13.68 -21.51
N HIS A 132 -22.51 -12.45 -21.48
CA HIS A 132 -21.10 -12.21 -21.78
C HIS A 132 -20.27 -11.64 -20.62
N ASP A 133 -20.87 -11.19 -19.50
CA ASP A 133 -20.08 -10.55 -18.42
C ASP A 133 -20.68 -10.61 -17.00
N GLN A 134 -21.15 -11.78 -16.56
CA GLN A 134 -21.62 -12.01 -15.17
C GLN A 134 -20.49 -12.16 -14.13
N GLN A 135 -19.23 -11.87 -14.49
CA GLN A 135 -18.04 -12.21 -13.69
C GLN A 135 -18.03 -11.58 -12.31
N LEU A 136 -18.59 -10.37 -12.15
CA LEU A 136 -18.65 -9.68 -10.87
C LEU A 136 -19.52 -10.44 -9.86
N LEU A 137 -20.70 -10.92 -10.24
CA LEU A 137 -21.59 -11.67 -9.33
C LEU A 137 -21.03 -13.05 -8.94
N PHE A 138 -20.09 -13.59 -9.70
CA PHE A 138 -19.45 -14.87 -9.40
C PHE A 138 -18.23 -14.75 -8.48
N SER A 139 -17.65 -13.56 -8.37
CA SER A 139 -16.48 -13.35 -7.50
C SER A 139 -16.89 -13.44 -6.02
N PRO A 140 -16.21 -14.28 -5.20
CA PRO A 140 -16.45 -14.35 -3.77
C PRO A 140 -16.29 -12.98 -3.06
N ASP A 141 -15.38 -12.13 -3.57
CA ASP A 141 -15.19 -10.78 -3.03
C ASP A 141 -16.43 -9.91 -3.24
N ALA A 142 -16.99 -9.92 -4.44
CA ALA A 142 -18.19 -9.14 -4.75
C ALA A 142 -19.43 -9.69 -4.03
N GLN A 143 -19.54 -11.01 -3.87
CA GLN A 143 -20.62 -11.64 -3.09
C GLN A 143 -20.53 -11.25 -1.61
N ARG A 144 -19.32 -11.22 -1.04
CA ARG A 144 -19.07 -10.69 0.31
C ARG A 144 -19.48 -9.22 0.40
N ASP A 145 -19.05 -8.40 -0.54
CA ASP A 145 -19.37 -6.96 -0.55
C ASP A 145 -20.89 -6.71 -0.66
N ILE A 146 -21.63 -7.55 -1.42
CA ILE A 146 -23.09 -7.54 -1.47
C ILE A 146 -23.70 -7.87 -0.11
N LEU A 147 -23.23 -8.93 0.55
CA LEU A 147 -23.72 -9.33 1.87
C LEU A 147 -23.43 -8.24 2.92
N ASP A 148 -22.24 -7.66 2.87
CA ASP A 148 -21.79 -6.59 3.76
C ASP A 148 -22.59 -5.31 3.59
N LEU A 149 -22.89 -4.93 2.34
CA LEU A 149 -23.77 -3.81 2.02
C LEU A 149 -25.18 -4.04 2.56
N PHE A 150 -25.71 -5.27 2.42
CA PHE A 150 -27.01 -5.64 2.97
C PHE A 150 -27.02 -5.66 4.52
N ALA A 151 -25.93 -6.08 5.13
CA ALA A 151 -25.78 -6.12 6.59
C ALA A 151 -25.71 -4.71 7.21
N GLY A 152 -25.19 -3.72 6.46
CA GLY A 152 -25.14 -2.33 6.89
C GLY A 152 -24.12 -2.06 7.99
N HIS A 153 -23.03 -2.82 8.05
CA HIS A 153 -22.00 -2.74 9.12
C HIS A 153 -20.69 -2.09 8.66
N ARG A 154 -20.78 -1.02 7.87
CA ARG A 154 -19.61 -0.37 7.26
C ARG A 154 -18.57 0.07 8.30
N ASP A 155 -19.00 0.63 9.42
CA ASP A 155 -18.10 1.08 10.49
C ASP A 155 -17.24 -0.07 11.05
N LEU A 156 -17.82 -1.28 11.16
CA LEU A 156 -17.09 -2.47 11.60
C LEU A 156 -16.06 -2.93 10.56
N LEU A 157 -16.42 -2.86 9.26
CA LEU A 157 -15.48 -3.17 8.18
C LEU A 157 -14.30 -2.20 8.16
N ASP A 158 -14.55 -0.91 8.35
CA ASP A 158 -13.52 0.11 8.38
C ASP A 158 -12.57 -0.11 9.58
N HIS A 159 -13.10 -0.49 10.75
CA HIS A 159 -12.29 -0.86 11.92
C HIS A 159 -11.45 -2.12 11.66
N VAL A 160 -12.04 -3.18 11.13
CA VAL A 160 -11.32 -4.42 10.76
C VAL A 160 -10.19 -4.14 9.78
N ALA A 161 -10.44 -3.30 8.77
CA ALA A 161 -9.45 -2.91 7.79
C ALA A 161 -8.28 -2.12 8.41
N ALA A 162 -8.57 -1.19 9.33
CA ALA A 162 -7.55 -0.40 10.03
C ALA A 162 -6.66 -1.29 10.91
N VAL A 163 -7.25 -2.16 11.75
CA VAL A 163 -6.48 -3.07 12.61
C VAL A 163 -5.64 -4.04 11.79
N HIS A 164 -6.17 -4.56 10.67
CA HIS A 164 -5.40 -5.40 9.75
C HIS A 164 -4.22 -4.65 9.13
N HIS A 165 -4.40 -3.37 8.77
CA HIS A 165 -3.33 -2.53 8.24
C HIS A 165 -2.20 -2.37 9.27
N ASP A 166 -2.55 -1.98 10.50
CA ASP A 166 -1.59 -1.77 11.58
C ASP A 166 -0.86 -3.08 11.94
N TRP A 167 -1.60 -4.19 11.99
CA TRP A 167 -1.01 -5.51 12.23
C TRP A 167 -0.02 -5.89 11.14
N ARG A 168 -0.38 -5.66 9.87
CA ARG A 168 0.49 -5.99 8.74
C ARG A 168 1.72 -5.09 8.70
N ALA A 169 1.58 -3.81 9.02
CA ALA A 169 2.71 -2.86 9.11
C ALA A 169 3.70 -3.29 10.20
N ALA A 170 3.20 -3.62 11.41
CA ALA A 170 4.04 -4.13 12.49
C ALA A 170 4.73 -5.45 12.13
N ALA A 171 4.03 -6.35 11.42
CA ALA A 171 4.59 -7.62 10.95
C ALA A 171 5.72 -7.43 9.94
N VAL A 172 5.56 -6.51 8.98
CA VAL A 172 6.59 -6.20 7.97
C VAL A 172 7.81 -5.56 8.63
N GLU A 173 7.62 -4.58 9.52
CA GLU A 173 8.73 -3.95 10.25
C GLU A 173 9.50 -4.96 11.11
N LEU A 174 8.78 -5.88 11.77
CA LEU A 174 9.40 -6.94 12.56
C LEU A 174 10.21 -7.91 11.68
N GLU A 175 9.68 -8.33 10.53
CA GLU A 175 10.37 -9.22 9.58
C GLU A 175 11.66 -8.57 9.04
N GLU A 176 11.63 -7.26 8.75
CA GLU A 176 12.82 -6.51 8.32
C GLU A 176 13.89 -6.45 9.41
N LEU A 177 13.50 -6.19 10.67
CA LEU A 177 14.41 -6.17 11.81
C LEU A 177 15.01 -7.56 12.07
N GLU A 178 14.18 -8.61 12.11
CA GLU A 178 14.60 -10.01 12.32
C GLU A 178 15.60 -10.48 11.26
N ARG A 179 15.41 -10.09 9.99
CA ARG A 179 16.36 -10.42 8.92
C ARG A 179 17.75 -9.81 9.14
N SER A 180 17.80 -8.62 9.76
CA SER A 180 19.05 -7.93 10.06
C SER A 180 19.70 -8.36 11.39
N GLU A 181 18.93 -8.99 12.28
CA GLU A 181 19.31 -9.31 13.65
C GLU A 181 20.23 -10.54 13.73
N GLN A 182 19.98 -11.59 12.95
CA GLN A 182 20.70 -12.87 13.07
C GLN A 182 22.22 -12.75 12.88
N GLU A 183 22.67 -11.87 11.98
CA GLU A 183 24.10 -11.61 11.76
C GLU A 183 24.67 -10.73 12.88
N LYS A 184 23.91 -9.74 13.35
CA LYS A 184 24.33 -8.79 14.39
C LYS A 184 24.42 -9.43 15.77
N LEU A 185 23.56 -10.39 16.10
CA LEU A 185 23.61 -11.15 17.36
C LEU A 185 24.92 -11.95 17.50
N ARG A 186 25.44 -12.52 16.41
CA ARG A 186 26.74 -13.22 16.43
C ARG A 186 27.90 -12.25 16.69
N LEU A 187 27.80 -11.05 16.14
CA LEU A 187 28.81 -10.00 16.32
C LEU A 187 28.73 -9.35 17.70
N LEU A 188 27.55 -9.35 18.35
CA LEU A 188 27.34 -8.78 19.68
C LEU A 188 28.25 -9.44 20.74
N ASP A 189 28.40 -10.76 20.71
CA ASP A 189 29.30 -11.48 21.64
C ASP A 189 30.76 -11.06 21.45
N LEU A 190 31.19 -10.94 20.19
CA LEU A 190 32.53 -10.50 19.83
C LEU A 190 32.76 -9.05 20.30
N TRP A 191 31.86 -8.14 19.96
CA TRP A 191 31.93 -6.73 20.34
C TRP A 191 31.92 -6.55 21.85
N SER A 192 31.09 -7.31 22.57
CA SER A 192 31.03 -7.29 24.03
C SER A 192 32.35 -7.75 24.66
N PHE A 193 32.97 -8.79 24.10
CA PHE A 193 34.30 -9.24 24.52
C PHE A 193 35.37 -8.17 24.25
N GLN A 194 35.39 -7.59 23.05
CA GLN A 194 36.35 -6.56 22.65
C GLN A 194 36.22 -5.29 23.52
N ARG A 195 34.99 -4.83 23.74
CA ARG A 195 34.69 -3.71 24.65
C ARG A 195 35.27 -3.97 26.04
N LYS A 196 34.96 -5.14 26.62
CA LYS A 196 35.42 -5.53 27.95
C LYS A 196 36.95 -5.61 28.03
N GLU A 197 37.61 -6.18 27.01
CA GLU A 197 39.07 -6.26 26.96
C GLU A 197 39.71 -4.87 26.98
N ILE A 198 39.24 -3.94 26.14
CA ILE A 198 39.80 -2.58 26.06
C ILE A 198 39.47 -1.75 27.31
N GLU A 199 38.23 -1.79 27.80
CA GLU A 199 37.84 -1.05 29.01
C GLU A 199 38.62 -1.52 30.25
N SER A 200 38.86 -2.84 30.37
CA SER A 200 39.64 -3.38 31.48
C SER A 200 41.10 -2.92 31.48
N ALA A 201 41.63 -2.52 30.32
CA ALA A 201 42.98 -1.99 30.21
C ALA A 201 43.08 -0.52 30.66
N SER A 202 41.97 0.22 30.71
CA SER A 202 41.88 1.61 31.19
C SER A 202 42.97 2.52 30.59
N LEU A 203 43.16 2.44 29.27
CA LEU A 203 44.16 3.22 28.55
C LEU A 203 43.89 4.72 28.67
N GLN A 204 44.94 5.51 28.94
CA GLN A 204 44.86 6.97 28.89
C GLN A 204 45.46 7.52 27.59
N PRO A 205 44.93 8.63 27.06
CA PRO A 205 45.61 9.38 26.00
C PRO A 205 47.04 9.72 26.43
N GLU A 206 48.00 9.62 25.52
CA GLU A 206 49.42 9.96 25.76
C GLU A 206 50.17 9.10 26.79
N GLU A 207 49.51 8.11 27.41
CA GLU A 207 50.12 7.19 28.39
C GLU A 207 51.35 6.46 27.82
N GLU A 208 51.25 5.99 26.57
CA GLU A 208 52.36 5.29 25.90
C GLU A 208 53.58 6.21 25.76
N THR A 209 53.37 7.47 25.36
CA THR A 209 54.45 8.44 25.18
C THR A 209 55.09 8.85 26.50
N GLU A 210 54.29 8.96 27.58
CA GLU A 210 54.80 9.23 28.92
C GLU A 210 55.63 8.06 29.45
N LEU A 211 55.12 6.83 29.33
CA LEU A 211 55.80 5.62 29.75
C LEU A 211 57.07 5.34 28.95
N ASP A 212 57.10 5.66 27.65
CA ASP A 212 58.32 5.53 26.84
C ASP A 212 59.41 6.52 27.26
N ASN A 213 59.02 7.76 27.58
CA ASN A 213 59.94 8.74 28.15
C ASN A 213 60.46 8.29 29.51
N GLU A 214 59.57 7.78 30.38
CA GLU A 214 59.93 7.24 31.69
C GLU A 214 60.88 6.04 31.55
N ARG A 215 60.56 5.06 30.68
CA ARG A 215 61.40 3.90 30.36
C ARG A 215 62.79 4.32 29.92
N ARG A 216 62.90 5.33 29.05
CA ARG A 216 64.20 5.83 28.56
C ARG A 216 65.05 6.40 29.70
N VAL A 217 64.45 7.13 30.64
CA VAL A 217 65.17 7.63 31.82
C VAL A 217 65.58 6.47 32.72
N LEU A 218 64.65 5.55 33.03
CA LEU A 218 64.86 4.40 33.92
C LEU A 218 65.94 3.44 33.41
N GLN A 219 65.99 3.14 32.11
CA GLN A 219 67.03 2.30 31.51
C GLN A 219 68.44 2.92 31.61
N ASN A 220 68.52 4.25 31.74
CA ASN A 220 69.78 4.98 31.87
C ASN A 220 70.07 5.43 33.31
N VAL A 221 69.28 5.02 34.31
CA VAL A 221 69.40 5.47 35.71
C VAL A 221 70.81 5.29 36.26
N HIS A 222 71.45 4.15 36.05
CA HIS A 222 72.81 3.92 36.54
C HIS A 222 73.83 4.91 35.95
N ARG A 223 73.77 5.15 34.64
CA ARG A 223 74.64 6.12 33.97
C ARG A 223 74.36 7.55 34.40
N LEU A 224 73.07 7.87 34.62
CA LEU A 224 72.63 9.17 35.11
C LEU A 224 73.07 9.42 36.56
N GLN A 225 72.98 8.41 37.43
CA GLN A 225 73.50 8.45 38.80
C GLN A 225 75.00 8.68 38.81
N GLU A 226 75.77 7.83 38.12
CA GLU A 226 77.24 7.93 38.07
C GLU A 226 77.69 9.31 37.56
N SER A 227 77.05 9.81 36.49
CA SER A 227 77.37 11.13 35.92
C SER A 227 76.97 12.28 36.85
N ALA A 228 75.81 12.19 37.51
CA ALA A 228 75.31 13.22 38.42
C ALA A 228 76.09 13.23 39.76
N GLU A 229 76.49 12.09 40.29
CA GLU A 229 77.39 11.96 41.46
C GLU A 229 78.75 12.58 41.15
N THR A 230 79.31 12.27 39.98
CA THR A 230 80.58 12.86 39.51
C THR A 230 80.47 14.37 39.38
N ALA A 231 79.38 14.88 38.78
CA ALA A 231 79.14 16.32 38.66
C ALA A 231 78.93 16.99 40.02
N TYR A 232 78.19 16.37 40.93
CA TYR A 232 77.93 16.88 42.27
C TYR A 232 79.21 16.94 43.11
N ALA A 233 80.05 15.91 43.03
CA ALA A 233 81.38 15.91 43.65
C ALA A 233 82.28 17.02 43.07
N ALA A 234 82.29 17.21 41.75
CA ALA A 234 83.07 18.27 41.11
C ALA A 234 82.60 19.69 41.50
N VAL A 235 81.30 19.91 41.72
CA VAL A 235 80.74 21.22 42.06
C VAL A 235 80.84 21.53 43.56
N TYR A 236 80.54 20.55 44.42
CA TYR A 236 80.38 20.78 45.87
C TYR A 236 81.21 19.84 46.76
N ASP A 237 81.06 18.52 46.60
CA ASP A 237 81.47 17.53 47.63
C ASP A 237 82.94 17.09 47.57
N GLY A 238 83.68 17.51 46.53
CA GLY A 238 85.09 17.21 46.35
C GLY A 238 86.04 18.16 47.10
N PRO A 239 87.28 17.70 47.43
CA PRO A 239 88.28 18.52 48.11
C PRO A 239 88.72 19.76 47.32
N GLU A 240 88.74 19.66 45.98
CA GLU A 240 89.00 20.77 45.04
C GLU A 240 87.74 21.11 44.23
N SER A 241 86.58 21.13 44.87
CA SER A 241 85.32 21.46 44.21
C SER A 241 85.30 22.89 43.66
N ALA A 242 84.50 23.13 42.62
CA ALA A 242 84.34 24.46 42.04
C ALA A 242 83.95 25.50 43.10
N LEU A 243 83.09 25.14 44.05
CA LEU A 243 82.73 26.01 45.18
C LEU A 243 83.91 26.26 46.13
N SER A 244 84.69 25.23 46.48
CA SER A 244 85.82 25.42 47.40
C SER A 244 86.89 26.34 46.78
N LEU A 245 87.23 26.12 45.51
CA LEU A 245 88.20 26.93 44.77
C LEU A 245 87.70 28.37 44.55
N THR A 246 86.42 28.54 44.20
CA THR A 246 85.81 29.87 44.04
C THR A 246 85.83 30.67 45.33
N ARG A 247 85.57 30.04 46.48
CA ARG A 247 85.65 30.70 47.80
C ARG A 247 87.08 31.07 48.19
N VAL A 248 88.06 30.22 47.88
CA VAL A 248 89.47 30.53 48.07
C VAL A 248 89.86 31.76 47.24
N ALA A 249 89.47 31.78 45.95
CA ALA A 249 89.71 32.92 45.07
C ALA A 249 89.01 34.18 45.58
N ALA A 250 87.73 34.09 45.99
CA ALA A 250 86.96 35.22 46.52
C ALA A 250 87.62 35.83 47.75
N LYS A 251 88.12 35.01 48.68
CA LYS A 251 88.84 35.47 49.88
C LYS A 251 90.15 36.19 49.53
N ARG A 252 90.91 35.68 48.56
CA ARG A 252 92.15 36.33 48.09
C ARG A 252 91.87 37.65 47.38
N VAL A 253 90.84 37.70 46.54
CA VAL A 253 90.42 38.94 45.88
C VAL A 253 89.89 39.94 46.90
N GLU A 254 89.19 39.51 47.95
CA GLU A 254 88.78 40.39 49.07
C GLU A 254 89.99 41.01 49.78
N GLU A 255 91.03 40.22 50.07
CA GLU A 255 92.30 40.72 50.63
C GLU A 255 92.96 41.74 49.71
N LEU A 256 92.95 41.49 48.39
CA LEU A 256 93.49 42.42 47.38
C LEU A 256 92.67 43.71 47.24
N CYS A 257 91.34 43.64 47.35
CA CYS A 257 90.47 44.83 47.30
C CYS A 257 90.74 45.81 48.45
N ARG A 258 91.28 45.34 49.58
CA ARG A 258 91.72 46.21 50.69
C ARG A 258 92.96 47.04 50.33
N ILE A 259 93.69 46.64 49.28
CA ILE A 259 94.89 47.31 48.77
C ILE A 259 94.55 48.14 47.52
N ASP A 260 93.80 47.56 46.58
CA ASP A 260 93.39 48.18 45.32
C ASP A 260 91.87 48.02 45.10
N SER A 261 91.14 49.12 45.27
CA SER A 261 89.68 49.15 45.10
C SER A 261 89.21 48.93 43.66
N SER A 262 90.08 48.99 42.65
CA SER A 262 89.71 48.71 41.26
C SER A 262 89.31 47.24 41.03
N LEU A 263 89.67 46.34 41.95
CA LEU A 263 89.37 44.91 41.88
C LEU A 263 87.98 44.53 42.41
N GLU A 264 87.19 45.50 42.87
CA GLU A 264 85.89 45.29 43.51
C GLU A 264 84.88 44.58 42.58
N GLY A 265 84.91 44.90 41.28
CA GLY A 265 84.09 44.19 40.28
C GLY A 265 84.40 42.69 40.18
N LEU A 266 85.68 42.29 40.34
CA LEU A 266 86.05 40.87 40.35
C LEU A 266 85.52 40.14 41.59
N ARG A 267 85.46 40.83 42.74
CA ARG A 267 84.87 40.28 43.98
C ARG A 267 83.38 40.01 43.80
N GLU A 268 82.65 40.93 43.19
CA GLU A 268 81.22 40.77 42.91
C GLU A 268 80.96 39.60 41.94
N HIS A 269 81.77 39.46 40.89
CA HIS A 269 81.66 38.32 39.98
C HIS A 269 81.92 36.97 40.67
N LEU A 270 82.92 36.86 41.54
CA LEU A 270 83.19 35.63 42.30
C LEU A 270 82.08 35.31 43.30
N LYS A 271 81.46 36.33 43.91
CA LYS A 271 80.30 36.15 44.79
C LYS A 271 79.07 35.65 44.02
N SER A 272 78.84 36.19 42.82
CA SER A 272 77.78 35.70 41.95
C SER A 272 78.02 34.26 41.52
N ALA A 273 79.26 33.90 41.19
CA ALA A 273 79.63 32.54 40.80
C ALA A 273 79.44 31.53 41.96
N ASP A 274 79.78 31.89 43.20
CA ASP A 274 79.52 31.05 44.38
C ASP A 274 78.03 30.75 44.54
N LEU A 275 77.16 31.77 44.42
CA LEU A 275 75.71 31.58 44.52
C LEU A 275 75.17 30.67 43.39
N SER A 276 75.57 30.90 42.14
CA SER A 276 75.13 30.05 41.02
C SER A 276 75.61 28.60 41.16
N LEU A 277 76.84 28.38 41.63
CA LEU A 277 77.35 27.02 41.86
C LEU A 277 76.62 26.32 43.02
N GLN A 278 76.21 27.06 44.06
CA GLN A 278 75.34 26.54 45.13
C GLN A 278 73.99 26.07 44.57
N GLU A 279 73.33 26.87 43.74
CA GLU A 279 72.06 26.50 43.11
C GLU A 279 72.19 25.21 42.29
N VAL A 280 73.26 25.08 41.49
CA VAL A 280 73.55 23.86 40.72
C VAL A 280 73.77 22.66 41.64
N SER A 281 74.49 22.84 42.75
CA SER A 281 74.70 21.75 43.73
C SER A 281 73.40 21.26 44.36
N TYR A 282 72.47 22.18 44.69
CA TYR A 282 71.18 21.82 45.25
C TYR A 282 70.32 21.09 44.22
N ALA A 283 70.30 21.57 42.97
CA ALA A 283 69.59 20.91 41.88
C ALA A 283 70.13 19.49 41.58
N LEU A 284 71.46 19.29 41.59
CA LEU A 284 72.08 17.97 41.42
C LEU A 284 71.79 17.03 42.58
N ARG A 285 71.83 17.53 43.83
CA ARG A 285 71.48 16.74 45.02
C ARG A 285 70.02 16.30 44.98
N ASP A 286 69.11 17.21 44.66
CA ASP A 286 67.69 16.91 44.54
C ASP A 286 67.43 15.90 43.42
N TYR A 287 68.13 16.03 42.29
CA TYR A 287 68.06 15.07 41.18
C TYR A 287 68.53 13.66 41.57
N LEU A 288 69.66 13.55 42.26
CA LEU A 288 70.20 12.26 42.75
C LEU A 288 69.22 11.57 43.72
N SER A 289 68.62 12.33 44.64
CA SER A 289 67.64 11.78 45.60
C SER A 289 66.39 11.22 44.94
N ARG A 290 66.02 11.72 43.75
CA ARG A 290 64.88 11.22 42.96
C ARG A 290 65.19 9.93 42.21
N LEU A 291 66.45 9.70 41.83
CA LEU A 291 66.85 8.52 41.05
C LEU A 291 66.88 7.23 41.88
N GLU A 292 67.09 7.30 43.19
CA GLU A 292 67.19 6.14 44.10
C GLU A 292 65.84 5.48 44.46
N ALA A 293 64.71 6.05 44.01
CA ALA A 293 63.43 5.81 44.67
C ALA A 293 62.71 4.50 44.34
N ASN A 294 63.00 3.78 43.24
CA ASN A 294 62.20 2.59 42.92
C ASN A 294 62.86 1.57 41.95
N PRO A 295 63.50 0.50 42.47
CA PRO A 295 64.14 -0.54 41.65
C PRO A 295 63.18 -1.42 40.85
N GLY A 296 61.88 -1.48 41.19
CA GLY A 296 60.86 -2.25 40.46
C GLY A 296 60.14 -1.46 39.35
N ARG A 297 60.35 -0.15 39.28
CA ARG A 297 59.56 0.72 38.40
C ARG A 297 59.76 0.45 36.91
N LEU A 298 60.99 0.08 36.52
CA LEU A 298 61.28 -0.24 35.13
C LEU A 298 60.47 -1.47 34.67
N GLU A 299 60.37 -2.50 35.51
CA GLU A 299 59.63 -3.72 35.21
C GLU A 299 58.11 -3.46 35.14
N GLU A 300 57.57 -2.59 36.00
CA GLU A 300 56.18 -2.13 35.93
C GLU A 300 55.89 -1.40 34.61
N VAL A 301 56.76 -0.46 34.23
CA VAL A 301 56.63 0.32 32.98
C VAL A 301 56.72 -0.58 31.76
N GLU A 302 57.68 -1.50 31.72
CA GLU A 302 57.83 -2.48 30.63
C GLU A 302 56.63 -3.43 30.54
N THR A 303 56.09 -3.88 31.68
CA THR A 303 54.87 -4.70 31.72
C THR A 303 53.65 -3.94 31.20
N ARG A 304 53.50 -2.66 31.57
CA ARG A 304 52.41 -1.81 31.10
C ARG A 304 52.50 -1.55 29.60
N LEU A 305 53.68 -1.19 29.10
CA LEU A 305 53.95 -0.99 27.67
C LEU A 305 53.69 -2.27 26.86
N ALA A 306 54.11 -3.44 27.36
CA ALA A 306 53.81 -4.72 26.72
C ALA A 306 52.30 -5.03 26.66
N GLY A 307 51.54 -4.61 27.68
CA GLY A 307 50.08 -4.67 27.68
C GLY A 307 49.46 -3.78 26.60
N ILE A 308 49.93 -2.55 26.47
CA ILE A 308 49.50 -1.60 25.43
C ILE A 308 49.81 -2.17 24.04
N ASP A 309 51.01 -2.71 23.82
CA ASP A 309 51.42 -3.31 22.54
C ASP A 309 50.53 -4.49 22.12
N ARG A 310 50.08 -5.32 23.08
CA ARG A 310 49.16 -6.43 22.78
C ARG A 310 47.81 -5.91 22.27
N LEU A 311 47.30 -4.83 22.86
CA LEU A 311 46.05 -4.21 22.42
C LEU A 311 46.23 -3.51 21.07
N LYS A 312 47.38 -2.88 20.82
CA LYS A 312 47.70 -2.28 19.52
C LYS A 312 47.64 -3.29 18.38
N ARG A 313 48.24 -4.48 18.59
CA ARG A 313 48.18 -5.57 17.58
C ARG A 313 46.76 -6.07 17.27
N LYS A 314 45.83 -5.93 18.21
CA LYS A 314 44.44 -6.40 18.07
C LYS A 314 43.48 -5.32 17.53
N TYR A 315 43.67 -4.06 17.94
CA TYR A 315 42.61 -3.04 17.85
C TYR A 315 43.04 -1.71 17.19
N GLY A 316 44.34 -1.47 16.94
CA GLY A 316 44.79 -0.25 16.27
C GLY A 316 46.29 0.05 16.42
N GLN A 317 46.88 0.84 15.55
CA GLN A 317 48.32 1.14 15.57
C GLN A 317 48.74 2.15 16.64
N SER A 318 47.78 2.76 17.36
CA SER A 318 48.00 3.73 18.43
C SER A 318 46.92 3.63 19.52
N VAL A 319 47.20 4.16 20.71
CA VAL A 319 46.18 4.25 21.79
C VAL A 319 44.94 5.03 21.34
N ALA A 320 45.13 6.08 20.54
CA ALA A 320 44.02 6.86 19.97
C ALA A 320 43.14 6.02 19.03
N GLU A 321 43.73 5.18 18.17
CA GLU A 321 42.98 4.27 17.30
C GLU A 321 42.21 3.21 18.12
N ILE A 322 42.82 2.65 19.18
CA ILE A 322 42.14 1.68 20.06
C ILE A 322 40.92 2.32 20.73
N LEU A 323 41.04 3.55 21.25
CA LEU A 323 39.93 4.26 21.87
C LEU A 323 38.84 4.64 20.85
N SER A 324 39.22 5.01 19.63
CA SER A 324 38.27 5.24 18.53
C SER A 324 37.52 3.95 18.17
N PHE A 325 38.21 2.82 18.11
CA PHE A 325 37.59 1.51 17.89
C PHE A 325 36.62 1.15 19.02
N LEU A 326 36.97 1.44 20.29
CA LEU A 326 36.07 1.26 21.43
C LEU A 326 34.77 2.06 21.27
N GLU A 327 34.84 3.33 20.84
CA GLU A 327 33.66 4.15 20.58
C GLU A 327 32.82 3.63 19.41
N GLU A 328 33.45 3.08 18.37
CA GLU A 328 32.73 2.39 17.30
C GLU A 328 31.99 1.15 17.83
N VAL A 329 32.68 0.28 18.56
CA VAL A 329 32.10 -0.92 19.17
C VAL A 329 30.93 -0.57 20.10
N ARG A 330 31.07 0.48 20.92
CA ARG A 330 29.99 0.98 21.79
C ARG A 330 28.75 1.38 20.98
N ARG A 331 28.93 2.12 19.89
CA ARG A 331 27.83 2.50 18.99
C ARG A 331 27.16 1.30 18.32
N GLN A 332 27.96 0.31 17.88
CA GLN A 332 27.41 -0.91 17.28
C GLN A 332 26.59 -1.72 18.30
N ILE A 333 27.09 -1.91 19.52
CA ILE A 333 26.36 -2.60 20.59
C ILE A 333 25.04 -1.88 20.89
N ALA A 334 25.08 -0.55 21.12
CA ALA A 334 23.88 0.23 21.40
C ALA A 334 22.83 0.12 20.27
N SER A 335 23.26 0.15 19.00
CA SER A 335 22.36 -0.03 17.86
C SER A 335 21.68 -1.41 17.84
N VAL A 336 22.35 -2.46 18.29
CA VAL A 336 21.75 -3.81 18.37
C VAL A 336 20.77 -3.90 19.53
N GLU A 337 21.12 -3.33 20.69
CA GLU A 337 20.25 -3.28 21.87
C GLU A 337 18.95 -2.51 21.58
N ASP A 338 19.06 -1.31 20.97
CA ASP A 338 17.91 -0.49 20.55
C ASP A 338 16.99 -1.24 19.56
N ALA A 339 17.58 -1.96 18.60
CA ALA A 339 16.84 -2.79 17.65
C ALA A 339 16.10 -3.93 18.37
N GLY A 340 16.74 -4.60 19.33
CA GLY A 340 16.12 -5.64 20.16
C GLY A 340 14.95 -5.10 20.97
N GLU A 341 15.08 -3.92 21.59
CA GLU A 341 13.97 -3.27 22.29
C GLU A 341 12.80 -2.93 21.35
N ARG A 342 13.10 -2.43 20.14
CA ARG A 342 12.08 -2.13 19.13
C ARG A 342 11.35 -3.40 18.69
N MET A 343 12.08 -4.50 18.47
CA MET A 343 11.51 -5.80 18.12
C MET A 343 10.57 -6.33 19.21
N GLU A 344 10.96 -6.24 20.48
CA GLU A 344 10.09 -6.64 21.59
C GLU A 344 8.82 -5.78 21.71
N LYS A 345 8.93 -4.47 21.44
CA LYS A 345 7.75 -3.59 21.35
C LYS A 345 6.83 -4.00 20.20
N LEU A 346 7.39 -4.26 19.02
CA LEU A 346 6.63 -4.69 17.84
C LEU A 346 5.97 -6.06 18.03
N ARG A 347 6.65 -7.04 18.65
CA ARG A 347 6.06 -8.36 18.99
C ARG A 347 4.86 -8.23 19.91
N LYS A 348 4.97 -7.38 20.95
CA LYS A 348 3.85 -7.10 21.86
C LYS A 348 2.68 -6.44 21.13
N GLU A 349 2.98 -5.46 20.28
CA GLU A 349 1.96 -4.75 19.50
C GLU A 349 1.29 -5.66 18.47
N GLN A 350 2.05 -6.46 17.74
CA GLN A 350 1.53 -7.45 16.79
C GLN A 350 0.60 -8.45 17.50
N LYS A 351 0.98 -8.94 18.69
CA LYS A 351 0.14 -9.84 19.49
C LYS A 351 -1.16 -9.17 19.96
N ARG A 352 -1.09 -7.89 20.37
CA ARG A 352 -2.25 -7.09 20.75
C ARG A 352 -3.20 -6.90 19.58
N LEU A 353 -2.68 -6.46 18.43
CA LEU A 353 -3.43 -6.24 17.20
C LEU A 353 -4.02 -7.54 16.64
N SER A 354 -3.30 -8.66 16.74
CA SER A 354 -3.77 -9.99 16.37
C SER A 354 -5.02 -10.39 17.18
N ALA A 355 -4.98 -10.24 18.50
CA ALA A 355 -6.12 -10.55 19.37
C ALA A 355 -7.31 -9.60 19.13
N GLU A 356 -7.03 -8.32 18.84
CA GLU A 356 -8.05 -7.35 18.47
C GLU A 356 -8.71 -7.71 17.13
N PHE A 357 -7.92 -8.07 16.11
CA PHE A 357 -8.41 -8.51 14.82
C PHE A 357 -9.27 -9.76 14.94
N GLU A 358 -8.84 -10.78 15.70
CA GLU A 358 -9.63 -12.00 15.92
C GLU A 358 -11.01 -11.71 16.51
N LYS A 359 -11.07 -10.82 17.51
CA LYS A 359 -12.34 -10.43 18.14
C LYS A 359 -13.25 -9.72 17.14
N LEU A 360 -12.73 -8.77 16.37
CA LEU A 360 -13.50 -8.02 15.39
C LEU A 360 -13.93 -8.89 14.20
N ALA A 361 -13.05 -9.78 13.75
CA ALA A 361 -13.36 -10.75 12.70
C ALA A 361 -14.48 -11.69 13.14
N ALA A 362 -14.46 -12.18 14.39
CA ALA A 362 -15.55 -13.00 14.93
C ALA A 362 -16.88 -12.23 15.00
N GLU A 363 -16.87 -10.97 15.43
CA GLU A 363 -18.07 -10.11 15.40
C GLU A 363 -18.58 -9.93 13.97
N LEU A 364 -17.67 -9.72 13.01
CA LEU A 364 -18.00 -9.57 11.60
C LEU A 364 -18.62 -10.86 11.03
N THR A 365 -18.07 -12.03 11.35
CA THR A 365 -18.62 -13.34 10.98
C THR A 365 -20.03 -13.53 11.53
N GLU A 366 -20.29 -13.13 12.79
CA GLU A 366 -21.62 -13.22 13.40
C GLU A 366 -22.64 -12.31 12.69
N ARG A 367 -22.27 -11.05 12.41
CA ARG A 367 -23.12 -10.12 11.66
C ARG A 367 -23.40 -10.61 10.24
N ARG A 368 -22.38 -11.14 9.55
CA ARG A 368 -22.54 -11.76 8.22
C ARG A 368 -23.45 -12.98 8.27
N SER A 369 -23.33 -13.83 9.28
CA SER A 369 -24.18 -15.03 9.45
C SER A 369 -25.65 -14.65 9.67
N SER A 370 -25.92 -13.66 10.52
CA SER A 370 -27.27 -13.12 10.72
C SER A 370 -27.82 -12.46 9.46
N ALA A 371 -27.01 -11.67 8.75
CA ALA A 371 -27.37 -11.04 7.50
C ALA A 371 -27.62 -12.06 6.38
N SER A 372 -26.86 -13.16 6.34
CA SER A 372 -27.00 -14.23 5.34
C SER A 372 -28.38 -14.86 5.37
N GLY A 373 -28.90 -15.20 6.56
CA GLY A 373 -30.25 -15.75 6.71
C GLY A 373 -31.34 -14.78 6.27
N ARG A 374 -31.21 -13.49 6.64
CA ARG A 374 -32.15 -12.44 6.24
C ARG A 374 -32.11 -12.17 4.73
N LEU A 375 -30.91 -12.12 4.14
CA LEU A 375 -30.72 -11.93 2.71
C LEU A 375 -31.33 -13.11 1.95
N ALA A 376 -31.08 -14.34 2.37
CA ALA A 376 -31.60 -15.52 1.71
C ALA A 376 -33.13 -15.57 1.71
N ALA A 377 -33.78 -15.24 2.84
CA ALA A 377 -35.23 -15.16 2.92
C ALA A 377 -35.81 -14.07 1.99
N ARG A 378 -35.16 -12.91 1.94
CA ARG A 378 -35.60 -11.78 1.11
C ARG A 378 -35.41 -12.07 -0.39
N VAL A 379 -34.28 -12.66 -0.77
CA VAL A 379 -34.01 -13.09 -2.14
C VAL A 379 -35.00 -14.16 -2.57
N ALA A 380 -35.31 -15.15 -1.73
CA ALA A 380 -36.32 -16.17 -2.03
C ALA A 380 -37.71 -15.55 -2.28
N ALA A 381 -38.11 -14.55 -1.48
CA ALA A 381 -39.36 -13.82 -1.70
C ALA A 381 -39.36 -13.04 -3.04
N GLU A 382 -38.25 -12.41 -3.42
CA GLU A 382 -38.15 -11.74 -4.72
C GLU A 382 -38.13 -12.75 -5.89
N LEU A 383 -37.41 -13.87 -5.76
CA LEU A 383 -37.37 -14.93 -6.78
C LEU A 383 -38.75 -15.55 -7.04
N ALA A 384 -39.58 -15.73 -6.01
CA ALA A 384 -40.96 -16.20 -6.18
C ALA A 384 -41.81 -15.27 -7.06
N GLN A 385 -41.49 -13.97 -7.09
CA GLN A 385 -42.17 -12.97 -7.92
C GLN A 385 -41.63 -12.92 -9.36
N LEU A 386 -40.55 -13.65 -9.64
CA LEU A 386 -39.87 -13.73 -10.93
C LEU A 386 -40.06 -15.12 -11.58
N ALA A 387 -41.12 -15.85 -11.22
CA ALA A 387 -41.39 -17.25 -11.61
C ALA A 387 -40.26 -18.22 -11.27
N MET A 388 -39.61 -17.99 -10.13
CA MET A 388 -38.53 -18.82 -9.59
C MET A 388 -38.88 -19.28 -8.17
N GLU A 389 -40.16 -19.55 -7.87
CA GLU A 389 -40.61 -19.93 -6.52
C GLU A 389 -40.04 -21.26 -6.00
N ARG A 390 -39.54 -22.11 -6.91
CA ARG A 390 -38.88 -23.38 -6.58
C ARG A 390 -37.37 -23.24 -6.40
N THR A 391 -36.83 -22.05 -6.68
CA THR A 391 -35.39 -21.80 -6.57
C THR A 391 -35.00 -21.56 -5.12
N VAL A 392 -34.04 -22.35 -4.64
CA VAL A 392 -33.43 -22.19 -3.32
C VAL A 392 -32.16 -21.37 -3.45
N PHE A 393 -32.11 -20.24 -2.74
CA PHE A 393 -30.90 -19.43 -2.59
C PHE A 393 -30.32 -19.61 -1.18
N ARG A 394 -29.00 -19.81 -1.08
CA ARG A 394 -28.27 -19.85 0.19
C ARG A 394 -27.02 -18.97 0.09
N SER A 395 -26.71 -18.25 1.16
CA SER A 395 -25.44 -17.54 1.31
C SER A 395 -24.54 -18.33 2.27
N GLY A 396 -23.57 -19.05 1.71
CA GLY A 396 -22.58 -19.81 2.47
C GLY A 396 -21.48 -18.89 2.99
N ILE A 397 -21.06 -19.13 4.23
CA ILE A 397 -19.92 -18.45 4.85
C ILE A 397 -18.94 -19.52 5.30
N SER A 398 -17.68 -19.37 4.93
CA SER A 398 -16.60 -20.28 5.32
C SER A 398 -15.36 -19.51 5.77
N PRO A 399 -14.51 -20.10 6.63
CA PRO A 399 -13.28 -19.43 7.08
C PRO A 399 -12.33 -19.13 5.91
N ALA A 400 -11.65 -17.98 5.98
CA ALA A 400 -10.64 -17.54 5.02
C ALA A 400 -9.40 -16.98 5.74
N PRO A 401 -8.26 -16.88 5.04
CA PRO A 401 -7.10 -16.15 5.56
C PRO A 401 -7.47 -14.70 5.90
N TRP A 402 -6.73 -14.12 6.85
CA TRP A 402 -6.95 -12.74 7.26
C TRP A 402 -6.73 -11.78 6.10
N SER A 403 -7.62 -10.81 6.02
CA SER A 403 -7.57 -9.74 5.04
C SER A 403 -8.14 -8.47 5.65
N ARG A 404 -7.99 -7.35 4.93
CA ARG A 404 -8.69 -6.10 5.25
C ARG A 404 -10.22 -6.25 5.33
N SER A 405 -10.78 -7.31 4.74
CA SER A 405 -12.22 -7.58 4.73
C SER A 405 -12.64 -8.63 5.78
N GLY A 406 -11.75 -8.97 6.73
CA GLY A 406 -11.97 -9.98 7.75
C GLY A 406 -11.41 -11.35 7.38
N ALA A 407 -11.99 -12.40 7.99
CA ALA A 407 -11.54 -13.79 7.88
C ALA A 407 -12.63 -14.73 7.33
N ASP A 408 -13.57 -14.18 6.54
CA ASP A 408 -14.65 -14.94 5.91
C ASP A 408 -14.55 -14.92 4.40
N ARG A 409 -14.89 -16.06 3.80
CA ARG A 409 -15.26 -16.20 2.41
C ARG A 409 -16.77 -16.39 2.32
N VAL A 410 -17.41 -15.63 1.44
CA VAL A 410 -18.85 -15.70 1.17
C VAL A 410 -19.06 -16.30 -0.21
N ASP A 411 -19.90 -17.32 -0.31
CA ASP A 411 -20.29 -17.96 -1.56
C ASP A 411 -21.82 -18.02 -1.68
N PHE A 412 -22.39 -17.48 -2.76
CA PHE A 412 -23.81 -17.59 -3.07
C PHE A 412 -24.10 -18.89 -3.83
N LEU A 413 -24.94 -19.72 -3.24
CA LEU A 413 -25.33 -21.03 -3.75
C LEU A 413 -26.80 -21.00 -4.18
N VAL A 414 -27.08 -21.57 -5.34
CA VAL A 414 -28.41 -21.61 -5.93
C VAL A 414 -28.77 -23.04 -6.32
N SER A 415 -30.04 -23.39 -6.18
CA SER A 415 -30.65 -24.60 -6.73
C SER A 415 -31.97 -24.21 -7.41
N PRO A 416 -32.07 -24.22 -8.75
CA PRO A 416 -33.28 -23.82 -9.49
C PRO A 416 -34.46 -24.76 -9.22
N ASN A 417 -34.14 -26.03 -8.96
CA ASN A 417 -35.10 -27.10 -8.78
C ASN A 417 -35.16 -27.52 -7.30
N LEU A 418 -36.39 -27.66 -6.81
CA LEU A 418 -36.65 -28.17 -5.47
C LEU A 418 -36.13 -29.62 -5.33
N GLY A 419 -35.32 -29.88 -4.31
CA GLY A 419 -34.77 -31.22 -4.01
C GLY A 419 -33.34 -31.46 -4.50
N GLU A 420 -32.74 -30.53 -5.25
CA GLU A 420 -31.33 -30.59 -5.63
C GLU A 420 -30.45 -29.79 -4.66
N GLU A 421 -29.22 -30.26 -4.43
CA GLU A 421 -28.22 -29.56 -3.60
C GLU A 421 -27.78 -28.23 -4.26
N PRO A 422 -27.87 -27.09 -3.54
CA PRO A 422 -27.41 -25.81 -4.06
C PRO A 422 -25.93 -25.82 -4.44
N ARG A 423 -25.59 -25.29 -5.62
CA ARG A 423 -24.20 -25.15 -6.08
C ARG A 423 -23.89 -23.68 -6.41
N PRO A 424 -22.60 -23.33 -6.60
CA PRO A 424 -22.22 -21.95 -6.94
C PRO A 424 -22.96 -21.44 -8.18
N LEU A 425 -23.35 -20.17 -8.18
CA LEU A 425 -24.08 -19.48 -9.28
C LEU A 425 -23.54 -19.82 -10.68
N GLU A 426 -22.22 -19.84 -10.84
CA GLU A 426 -21.53 -20.11 -12.11
C GLU A 426 -21.87 -21.49 -12.71
N LYS A 427 -22.26 -22.48 -11.89
CA LYS A 427 -22.41 -23.88 -12.29
C LYS A 427 -23.85 -24.33 -12.53
N VAL A 428 -24.82 -23.45 -12.33
CA VAL A 428 -26.20 -23.90 -12.05
C VAL A 428 -27.26 -23.31 -12.98
N ALA A 429 -27.04 -22.14 -13.58
CA ALA A 429 -28.13 -21.36 -14.15
C ALA A 429 -27.89 -20.98 -15.61
N SER A 430 -28.98 -20.93 -16.38
CA SER A 430 -29.03 -20.32 -17.72
C SER A 430 -28.85 -18.79 -17.63
N GLY A 431 -28.44 -18.15 -18.73
CA GLY A 431 -28.21 -16.70 -18.77
C GLY A 431 -29.38 -15.87 -18.19
N GLY A 432 -30.61 -16.22 -18.55
CA GLY A 432 -31.82 -15.56 -18.06
C GLY A 432 -32.13 -15.80 -16.57
N GLU A 433 -31.86 -17.00 -16.05
CA GLU A 433 -32.01 -17.27 -14.61
C GLU A 433 -31.01 -16.45 -13.78
N ILE A 434 -29.77 -16.31 -14.25
CA ILE A 434 -28.77 -15.50 -13.57
C ILE A 434 -29.14 -14.03 -13.61
N SER A 435 -29.64 -13.51 -14.74
CA SER A 435 -30.14 -12.14 -14.85
C SER A 435 -31.31 -11.88 -13.88
N ARG A 436 -32.22 -12.86 -13.69
CA ARG A 436 -33.30 -12.75 -12.69
C ARG A 436 -32.81 -12.82 -11.25
N ILE A 437 -31.84 -13.69 -10.95
CA ILE A 437 -31.21 -13.75 -9.62
C ILE A 437 -30.46 -12.45 -9.30
N ALA A 438 -29.73 -11.90 -10.28
CA ALA A 438 -29.09 -10.60 -10.18
C ALA A 438 -30.12 -9.50 -9.88
N LEU A 439 -31.23 -9.47 -10.61
CA LEU A 439 -32.32 -8.53 -10.39
C LEU A 439 -32.89 -8.67 -8.96
N ALA A 440 -33.15 -9.89 -8.49
CA ALA A 440 -33.63 -10.15 -7.13
C ALA A 440 -32.64 -9.63 -6.06
N LEU A 441 -31.35 -9.94 -6.23
CA LEU A 441 -30.29 -9.47 -5.33
C LEU A 441 -30.21 -7.93 -5.29
N LYS A 442 -30.14 -7.27 -6.45
CA LYS A 442 -30.08 -5.80 -6.54
C LYS A 442 -31.35 -5.13 -6.01
N THR A 443 -32.50 -5.76 -6.18
CA THR A 443 -33.78 -5.31 -5.59
C THR A 443 -33.78 -5.42 -4.06
N CYS A 444 -33.07 -6.40 -3.50
CA CYS A 444 -32.89 -6.50 -2.04
C CYS A 444 -31.96 -5.40 -1.49
N LEU A 445 -31.03 -4.91 -2.31
CA LEU A 445 -30.04 -3.89 -1.93
C LEU A 445 -30.53 -2.46 -2.15
N THR A 446 -31.66 -2.23 -2.82
CA THR A 446 -32.12 -0.88 -3.20
C THR A 446 -32.50 0.00 -2.00
N GLU A 447 -32.73 -0.60 -0.84
CA GLU A 447 -32.94 0.11 0.43
C GLU A 447 -31.63 0.54 1.11
N ALA A 448 -30.50 -0.08 0.74
CA ALA A 448 -29.19 0.38 1.17
C ALA A 448 -28.87 1.66 0.40
N LYS A 449 -28.79 2.79 1.11
CA LYS A 449 -28.51 4.11 0.54
C LYS A 449 -27.17 4.10 -0.20
N SER A 450 -27.19 3.82 -1.50
CA SER A 450 -26.07 4.15 -2.39
C SER A 450 -26.08 5.65 -2.62
N THR A 451 -24.95 6.31 -2.45
CA THR A 451 -24.80 7.76 -2.65
C THR A 451 -24.74 8.16 -4.13
N HIS A 452 -24.66 7.20 -5.06
CA HIS A 452 -24.46 7.47 -6.49
C HIS A 452 -25.35 6.59 -7.38
N ILE A 453 -25.89 7.21 -8.45
CA ILE A 453 -26.69 6.57 -9.50
C ILE A 453 -25.75 5.79 -10.43
N ARG A 454 -25.90 4.46 -10.45
CA ARG A 454 -25.16 3.57 -11.34
C ARG A 454 -26.03 3.15 -12.52
N THR A 455 -25.37 2.72 -13.59
CA THR A 455 -26.03 2.13 -14.77
C THR A 455 -26.09 0.61 -14.62
N LEU A 456 -27.29 0.03 -14.58
CA LEU A 456 -27.49 -1.41 -14.47
C LEU A 456 -28.10 -1.92 -15.77
N VAL A 457 -27.45 -2.88 -16.41
CA VAL A 457 -27.91 -3.45 -17.67
C VAL A 457 -28.39 -4.87 -17.47
N PHE A 458 -29.61 -5.16 -17.89
CA PHE A 458 -30.20 -6.50 -17.86
C PHE A 458 -30.49 -6.96 -19.28
N ASP A 459 -29.81 -8.03 -19.69
CA ASP A 459 -30.08 -8.76 -20.92
C ASP A 459 -30.69 -10.12 -20.58
N GLU A 460 -31.59 -10.60 -21.43
CA GLU A 460 -32.30 -11.88 -21.30
C GLU A 460 -33.06 -12.10 -19.98
N VAL A 461 -33.37 -11.04 -19.21
CA VAL A 461 -34.15 -11.17 -17.96
C VAL A 461 -35.56 -11.75 -18.20
N ASP A 462 -36.05 -11.60 -19.43
CA ASP A 462 -37.34 -12.09 -19.90
C ASP A 462 -37.28 -13.50 -20.52
N ALA A 463 -36.09 -14.12 -20.59
CA ALA A 463 -35.92 -15.44 -21.18
C ALA A 463 -36.63 -16.53 -20.36
N GLY A 464 -37.55 -17.25 -21.02
CA GLY A 464 -38.33 -18.31 -20.39
C GLY A 464 -39.46 -17.82 -19.47
N VAL A 465 -39.82 -16.53 -19.55
CA VAL A 465 -40.84 -15.90 -18.70
C VAL A 465 -42.00 -15.40 -19.55
N GLY A 466 -43.23 -15.42 -19.01
CA GLY A 466 -44.42 -14.88 -19.67
C GLY A 466 -45.54 -14.54 -18.70
N GLY A 467 -46.54 -13.80 -19.17
CA GLY A 467 -47.74 -13.46 -18.39
C GLY A 467 -47.43 -12.68 -17.10
N SER A 468 -48.00 -13.10 -15.97
CA SER A 468 -47.84 -12.45 -14.67
C SER A 468 -46.39 -12.39 -14.20
N ALA A 469 -45.55 -13.35 -14.61
CA ALA A 469 -44.14 -13.36 -14.26
C ALA A 469 -43.35 -12.25 -14.99
N ALA A 470 -43.71 -11.95 -16.24
CA ALA A 470 -43.10 -10.86 -17.00
C ALA A 470 -43.50 -9.50 -16.41
N GLU A 471 -44.74 -9.36 -15.95
CA GLU A 471 -45.18 -8.20 -15.19
C GLU A 471 -44.42 -8.06 -13.85
N GLY A 472 -44.18 -9.19 -13.18
CA GLY A 472 -43.33 -9.30 -12.00
C GLY A 472 -41.94 -8.69 -12.24
N VAL A 473 -41.26 -9.12 -13.31
CA VAL A 473 -39.96 -8.59 -13.76
C VAL A 473 -40.04 -7.08 -14.02
N GLY A 474 -41.03 -6.61 -14.79
CA GLY A 474 -41.21 -5.20 -15.12
C GLY A 474 -41.33 -4.30 -13.89
N ARG A 475 -42.10 -4.71 -12.88
CA ARG A 475 -42.22 -3.98 -11.60
C ARG A 475 -40.89 -3.87 -10.85
N ARG A 476 -40.05 -4.92 -10.88
CA ARG A 476 -38.77 -4.92 -10.14
C ARG A 476 -37.73 -4.06 -10.85
N LEU A 477 -37.68 -4.12 -12.18
CA LEU A 477 -36.89 -3.20 -12.99
C LEU A 477 -37.29 -1.75 -12.71
N LYS A 478 -38.60 -1.47 -12.63
CA LYS A 478 -39.12 -0.13 -12.29
C LYS A 478 -38.70 0.32 -10.89
N LYS A 479 -38.85 -0.55 -9.89
CA LYS A 479 -38.42 -0.29 -8.51
C LYS A 479 -36.92 -0.01 -8.43
N LEU A 480 -36.10 -0.79 -9.14
CA LEU A 480 -34.65 -0.61 -9.18
C LEU A 480 -34.24 0.70 -9.87
N ALA A 481 -34.99 1.10 -10.90
CA ALA A 481 -34.81 2.34 -11.66
C ALA A 481 -35.11 3.61 -10.86
N ALA A 482 -35.81 3.52 -9.72
CA ALA A 482 -36.03 4.67 -8.85
C ALA A 482 -34.74 5.22 -8.23
N ALA A 483 -33.70 4.38 -8.09
CA ALA A 483 -32.41 4.75 -7.50
C ALA A 483 -31.22 4.57 -8.47
N ASN A 484 -31.43 3.99 -9.65
CA ASN A 484 -30.40 3.68 -10.63
C ASN A 484 -30.89 4.00 -12.04
N GLN A 485 -29.97 4.14 -12.98
CA GLN A 485 -30.33 4.03 -14.39
C GLN A 485 -30.39 2.54 -14.74
N VAL A 486 -31.52 2.06 -15.24
CA VAL A 486 -31.67 0.66 -15.65
C VAL A 486 -31.86 0.60 -17.15
N LEU A 487 -31.02 -0.15 -17.85
CA LEU A 487 -31.19 -0.51 -19.25
C LEU A 487 -31.62 -1.96 -19.31
N CYS A 488 -32.71 -2.26 -20.01
CA CYS A 488 -33.12 -3.64 -20.21
C CYS A 488 -33.55 -3.89 -21.65
N VAL A 489 -33.02 -4.97 -22.21
CA VAL A 489 -33.43 -5.49 -23.51
C VAL A 489 -34.60 -6.44 -23.29
N THR A 490 -35.70 -6.24 -24.01
CA THR A 490 -36.86 -7.14 -23.89
C THR A 490 -37.62 -7.31 -25.19
N HIS A 491 -38.27 -8.48 -25.32
CA HIS A 491 -39.24 -8.78 -26.37
C HIS A 491 -40.68 -8.89 -25.83
N LEU A 492 -40.89 -8.73 -24.52
CA LEU A 492 -42.19 -8.87 -23.89
C LEU A 492 -42.89 -7.52 -23.70
N PRO A 493 -44.10 -7.33 -24.25
CA PRO A 493 -44.85 -6.07 -24.08
C PRO A 493 -45.18 -5.76 -22.62
N GLN A 494 -45.33 -6.80 -21.78
CA GLN A 494 -45.60 -6.67 -20.35
C GLN A 494 -44.43 -6.04 -19.57
N ILE A 495 -43.20 -6.16 -20.07
CA ILE A 495 -42.03 -5.49 -19.49
C ILE A 495 -41.88 -4.11 -20.11
N ALA A 496 -41.99 -4.01 -21.45
CA ALA A 496 -41.93 -2.75 -22.21
C ALA A 496 -42.89 -1.66 -21.69
N SER A 497 -44.06 -2.06 -21.18
CA SER A 497 -45.06 -1.14 -20.61
C SER A 497 -44.60 -0.42 -19.33
N PHE A 498 -43.53 -0.86 -18.66
CA PHE A 498 -42.97 -0.18 -17.48
C PHE A 498 -41.90 0.89 -17.79
N ALA A 499 -41.44 0.99 -19.04
CA ALA A 499 -40.43 1.96 -19.46
C ALA A 499 -40.77 3.41 -19.03
N ASP A 500 -39.76 4.12 -18.51
CA ASP A 500 -39.74 5.59 -18.52
C ASP A 500 -39.39 6.08 -19.93
N HIS A 501 -38.37 5.45 -20.53
CA HIS A 501 -37.89 5.72 -21.87
C HIS A 501 -37.89 4.43 -22.68
N HIS A 502 -38.53 4.43 -23.85
CA HIS A 502 -38.71 3.24 -24.68
C HIS A 502 -38.03 3.46 -26.02
N TYR A 503 -37.03 2.63 -26.32
CA TYR A 503 -36.31 2.64 -27.58
C TYR A 503 -36.70 1.45 -28.44
N ARG A 504 -36.89 1.68 -29.74
CA ARG A 504 -37.14 0.64 -30.73
C ARG A 504 -35.91 0.44 -31.59
N VAL A 505 -35.47 -0.81 -31.71
CA VAL A 505 -34.33 -1.22 -32.53
C VAL A 505 -34.84 -1.93 -33.79
N GLU A 506 -34.67 -1.29 -34.95
CA GLU A 506 -35.13 -1.80 -36.25
C GLU A 506 -33.97 -2.02 -37.22
N LYS A 507 -34.15 -3.00 -38.12
CA LYS A 507 -33.28 -3.19 -39.27
C LYS A 507 -33.86 -2.44 -40.44
N GLN A 508 -33.05 -1.58 -41.05
CA GLN A 508 -33.39 -0.90 -42.29
C GLN A 508 -32.40 -1.35 -43.37
N GLU A 509 -32.87 -1.43 -44.62
CA GLU A 509 -31.97 -1.59 -45.76
C GLU A 509 -31.54 -0.21 -46.25
N SER A 510 -30.24 0.03 -46.26
CA SER A 510 -29.66 1.27 -46.80
C SER A 510 -28.49 0.89 -47.70
N LYS A 511 -28.52 1.40 -48.95
CA LYS A 511 -27.48 1.14 -49.96
C LYS A 511 -27.15 -0.35 -50.18
N GLY A 512 -28.17 -1.21 -50.12
CA GLY A 512 -28.01 -2.67 -50.31
C GLY A 512 -27.38 -3.41 -49.13
N ARG A 513 -27.30 -2.78 -47.95
CA ARG A 513 -26.84 -3.40 -46.70
C ARG A 513 -27.86 -3.20 -45.59
N THR A 514 -27.95 -4.16 -44.68
CA THR A 514 -28.74 -4.02 -43.46
C THR A 514 -28.00 -3.11 -42.48
N VAL A 515 -28.73 -2.13 -41.93
CA VAL A 515 -28.27 -1.23 -40.87
C VAL A 515 -29.26 -1.29 -39.70
N ALA A 516 -28.75 -1.34 -38.47
CA ALA A 516 -29.58 -1.24 -37.29
C ALA A 516 -29.75 0.23 -36.89
N VAL A 517 -30.98 0.66 -36.64
CA VAL A 517 -31.34 2.01 -36.20
C VAL A 517 -32.04 1.89 -34.84
N VAL A 518 -31.73 2.80 -33.93
CA VAL A 518 -32.38 2.91 -32.62
C VAL A 518 -33.07 4.27 -32.54
N GLU A 519 -34.36 4.25 -32.23
CA GLU A 519 -35.21 5.43 -32.11
C GLU A 519 -35.87 5.44 -30.73
N GLU A 520 -35.83 6.59 -30.04
CA GLU A 520 -36.61 6.80 -28.82
C GLU A 520 -38.06 7.10 -29.20
N LEU A 521 -38.99 6.37 -28.59
CA LEU A 521 -40.41 6.44 -28.89
C LEU A 521 -41.11 7.47 -27.99
N ASP A 522 -41.88 8.36 -28.61
CA ASP A 522 -42.85 9.17 -27.89
C ASP A 522 -44.04 8.33 -27.38
N ALA A 523 -44.96 8.93 -26.63
CA ALA A 523 -46.10 8.21 -26.05
C ALA A 523 -47.00 7.52 -27.10
N ALA A 524 -47.19 8.12 -28.27
CA ALA A 524 -48.03 7.56 -29.33
C ALA A 524 -47.32 6.39 -30.01
N ALA A 525 -46.07 6.60 -30.42
CA ALA A 525 -45.22 5.58 -31.04
C ALA A 525 -44.98 4.39 -30.10
N ARG A 526 -44.85 4.65 -28.80
CA ARG A 526 -44.76 3.63 -27.74
C ARG A 526 -46.00 2.74 -27.67
N THR A 527 -47.19 3.35 -27.74
CA THR A 527 -48.45 2.60 -27.72
C THR A 527 -48.59 1.72 -28.95
N VAL A 528 -48.19 2.24 -30.11
CA VAL A 528 -48.14 1.50 -31.38
C VAL A 528 -47.15 0.33 -31.29
N GLU A 529 -45.95 0.54 -30.75
CA GLU A 529 -44.93 -0.50 -30.62
C GLU A 529 -45.39 -1.60 -29.65
N ILE A 530 -45.96 -1.26 -28.49
CA ILE A 530 -46.49 -2.26 -27.55
C ILE A 530 -47.66 -3.02 -28.20
N GLY A 531 -48.53 -2.33 -28.95
CA GLY A 531 -49.59 -2.97 -29.73
C GLY A 531 -49.04 -3.97 -30.76
N ARG A 532 -47.97 -3.59 -31.48
CA ARG A 532 -47.26 -4.46 -32.43
C ARG A 532 -46.64 -5.67 -31.74
N MET A 533 -46.03 -5.48 -30.57
CA MET A 533 -45.47 -6.58 -29.76
C MET A 533 -46.57 -7.56 -29.29
N LEU A 534 -47.80 -7.09 -29.09
CA LEU A 534 -48.94 -7.94 -28.71
C LEU A 534 -49.57 -8.68 -29.89
N SER A 535 -49.75 -8.03 -31.05
CA SER A 535 -50.50 -8.59 -32.19
C SER A 535 -49.63 -9.10 -33.34
N GLY A 536 -48.31 -8.91 -33.27
CA GLY A 536 -47.37 -9.31 -34.30
C GLY A 536 -47.41 -8.42 -35.55
N GLN A 537 -47.51 -9.04 -36.73
CA GLN A 537 -47.34 -8.34 -38.02
C GLN A 537 -48.48 -7.37 -38.37
N LYS A 538 -49.70 -7.60 -37.87
CA LYS A 538 -50.85 -6.71 -38.12
C LYS A 538 -51.30 -6.07 -36.83
N LEU A 539 -51.17 -4.75 -36.76
CA LEU A 539 -51.70 -3.95 -35.67
C LEU A 539 -53.23 -3.88 -35.79
N THR A 540 -53.94 -4.29 -34.73
CA THR A 540 -55.41 -4.20 -34.68
C THR A 540 -55.86 -3.13 -33.67
N PRO A 541 -57.08 -2.58 -33.82
CA PRO A 541 -57.65 -1.64 -32.84
C PRO A 541 -57.73 -2.23 -31.42
N GLU A 542 -57.97 -3.54 -31.29
CA GLU A 542 -58.02 -4.23 -30.01
C GLU A 542 -56.64 -4.33 -29.36
N ALA A 543 -55.59 -4.56 -30.16
CA ALA A 543 -54.21 -4.61 -29.69
C ALA A 543 -53.74 -3.25 -29.18
N LEU A 544 -54.12 -2.17 -29.85
CA LEU A 544 -53.86 -0.80 -29.38
C LEU A 544 -54.55 -0.51 -28.05
N LYS A 545 -55.84 -0.85 -27.91
CA LYS A 545 -56.55 -0.70 -26.63
C LYS A 545 -55.90 -1.49 -25.49
N ASN A 546 -55.43 -2.71 -25.78
CA ASN A 546 -54.74 -3.52 -24.79
C ASN A 546 -53.37 -2.93 -24.41
N ALA A 547 -52.64 -2.38 -25.39
CA ALA A 547 -51.39 -1.66 -25.15
C ALA A 547 -51.59 -0.43 -24.25
N GLU A 548 -52.61 0.38 -24.50
CA GLU A 548 -52.98 1.53 -23.66
C GLU A 548 -53.29 1.08 -22.21
N GLN A 549 -54.03 -0.02 -22.07
CA GLN A 549 -54.36 -0.57 -20.76
C GLN A 549 -53.12 -1.05 -20.00
N LEU A 550 -52.21 -1.77 -20.67
CA LEU A 550 -50.95 -2.23 -20.07
C LEU A 550 -50.08 -1.05 -19.61
N ILE A 551 -49.88 -0.05 -20.46
CA ILE A 551 -49.11 1.16 -20.10
C ILE A 551 -49.73 1.84 -18.88
N ARG A 552 -51.06 1.98 -18.87
CA ARG A 552 -51.77 2.61 -17.74
C ARG A 552 -51.58 1.83 -16.45
N MET A 553 -51.71 0.51 -16.46
CA MET A 553 -51.50 -0.35 -15.29
C MET A 553 -50.06 -0.28 -14.76
N SER A 554 -49.09 -0.17 -15.68
CA SER A 554 -47.66 -0.05 -15.35
C SER A 554 -47.25 1.32 -14.81
N THR A 555 -48.10 2.34 -14.92
CA THR A 555 -47.82 3.71 -14.44
C THR A 555 -48.41 3.98 -13.04
N VAL A 556 -49.43 3.21 -12.62
CA VAL A 556 -50.20 3.43 -11.38
C VAL A 556 -49.67 2.58 -10.20
N SER A 557 -48.67 1.73 -10.43
CA SER A 557 -48.04 0.86 -9.43
C SER A 557 -46.61 1.27 -9.14
#